data_AF-A0A2E5NSG8-F1
#
_entry.id   AF-A0A2E5NSG8-F1
#
_cell.length_a   1.000
_cell.length_b   1.000
_cell.length_c   1.000
_cell.angle_alpha   90.00
_cell.angle_beta   90.00
_cell.angle_gamma   90.00
#
_symmetry.space_group_name_H-M   'P 1'
#
loop_
_entity.id
_entity.type
_entity.pdbx_description
1 polymer ?
#
loop_
_entity_poly.entity_id
_entity_poly.type
_entity_poly.pdbx_seq_one_letter_code
_entity_poly.pdbx_strand_id
1 'polypeptide(L)'
;MEAFALVYNSEAEWGQKVVHLEDGPELETSNAIYKAGGETMGGISLSPKTAVIDGDVARITYDVMFGGKVAYDNMTRTIRLINGVWKVSRVDYCDFLSSARTPCSN
;
A
#
# COMPACT_ATOMS: atom_id res chain seq x y z
N MET A 1 -0.39 9.61 -7.26
CA MET A 1 -1.34 8.51 -6.95
C MET A 1 -0.74 7.14 -7.24
N GLU A 2 0.06 7.00 -8.31
CA GLU A 2 0.72 5.73 -8.64
C GLU A 2 1.61 5.19 -7.51
N ALA A 3 2.42 6.04 -6.85
CA ALA A 3 3.24 5.62 -5.70
C ALA A 3 2.43 4.93 -4.58
N PHE A 4 1.25 5.44 -4.27
CA PHE A 4 0.36 4.83 -3.27
C PHE A 4 -0.16 3.47 -3.74
N ALA A 5 -0.70 3.40 -4.96
CA ALA A 5 -1.18 2.12 -5.50
C ALA A 5 -0.06 1.08 -5.62
N LEU A 6 1.14 1.51 -5.99
CA LEU A 6 2.34 0.68 -6.14
C LEU A 6 2.75 0.04 -4.82
N VAL A 7 2.78 0.80 -3.72
CA VAL A 7 3.14 0.29 -2.39
C VAL A 7 2.22 -0.85 -1.94
N TYR A 8 0.95 -0.82 -2.31
CA TYR A 8 -0.02 -1.84 -1.90
C TYR A 8 -0.27 -2.93 -2.94
N ASN A 9 0.26 -2.78 -4.16
CA ASN A 9 0.17 -3.83 -5.16
C ASN A 9 0.97 -5.06 -4.70
N SER A 10 0.28 -6.20 -4.50
CA SER A 10 0.91 -7.45 -4.08
C SER A 10 1.81 -8.05 -5.17
N GLU A 11 1.56 -7.70 -6.42
CA GLU A 11 2.28 -8.22 -7.59
C GLU A 11 3.45 -7.31 -8.00
N ALA A 12 3.53 -6.09 -7.45
CA ALA A 12 4.61 -5.17 -7.75
C ALA A 12 5.95 -5.62 -7.15
N GLU A 13 7.03 -5.31 -7.85
CA GLU A 13 8.38 -5.68 -7.45
C GLU A 13 8.86 -4.82 -6.28
N TRP A 14 9.51 -5.47 -5.30
CA TRP A 14 9.90 -4.83 -4.04
C TRP A 14 10.74 -3.56 -4.24
N GLY A 15 11.71 -3.58 -5.16
CA GLY A 15 12.57 -2.44 -5.45
C GLY A 15 11.81 -1.18 -5.92
N GLN A 16 10.62 -1.35 -6.49
CA GLN A 16 9.76 -0.22 -6.89
C GLN A 16 8.96 0.33 -5.70
N LYS A 17 8.63 -0.53 -4.74
CA LYS A 17 7.81 -0.20 -3.56
C LYS A 17 8.63 0.49 -2.48
N VAL A 18 9.83 -0.03 -2.21
CA VAL A 18 10.64 0.31 -1.04
C VAL A 18 10.95 1.81 -0.91
N VAL A 19 11.09 2.51 -2.03
CA VAL A 19 11.38 3.96 -2.04
C VAL A 19 10.21 4.82 -1.54
N HIS A 20 8.99 4.27 -1.62
CA HIS A 20 7.74 4.92 -1.19
C HIS A 20 7.26 4.42 0.18
N LEU A 21 8.07 3.66 0.89
CA LEU A 21 7.81 3.20 2.26
C LEU A 21 8.75 3.89 3.26
N GLU A 22 8.20 4.29 4.39
CA GLU A 22 8.99 4.56 5.60
C GLU A 22 9.51 3.23 6.16
N ASP A 23 10.77 3.22 6.62
CA ASP A 23 11.47 2.02 7.08
C ASP A 23 11.43 0.85 6.09
N GLY A 24 11.33 1.17 4.80
CA GLY A 24 11.13 0.22 3.72
C GLY A 24 11.99 -1.05 3.83
N PRO A 25 13.33 -0.96 3.93
CA PRO A 25 14.20 -2.14 4.00
C PRO A 25 13.84 -3.16 5.09
N GLU A 26 13.23 -2.74 6.19
CA GLU A 26 12.81 -3.63 7.29
C GLU A 26 11.54 -4.41 6.97
N LEU A 27 10.79 -4.02 5.93
CA LEU A 27 9.49 -4.57 5.57
C LEU A 27 9.54 -5.56 4.40
N GLU A 28 10.72 -5.89 3.88
CA GLU A 28 10.88 -6.78 2.72
C GLU A 28 10.28 -8.18 2.98
N THR A 29 10.57 -8.77 4.15
CA THR A 29 10.00 -10.06 4.57
C THR A 29 8.48 -10.00 4.67
N SER A 30 7.94 -8.94 5.30
CA SER A 30 6.49 -8.72 5.40
C SER A 30 5.84 -8.57 4.02
N ASN A 31 6.50 -7.88 3.09
CA ASN A 31 6.07 -7.75 1.70
C ASN A 31 6.05 -9.09 0.96
N ALA A 32 7.06 -9.95 1.17
CA ALA A 32 7.10 -11.28 0.56
C ALA A 32 5.93 -12.17 1.04
N ILE A 33 5.61 -12.13 2.33
CA ILE A 33 4.44 -12.83 2.89
C ILE A 33 3.14 -12.28 2.29
N TYR A 34 3.02 -10.96 2.20
CA TYR A 34 1.86 -10.30 1.59
C TYR A 34 1.69 -10.69 0.11
N LYS A 35 2.78 -10.70 -0.67
CA LYS A 35 2.78 -11.16 -2.08
C LYS A 35 2.23 -12.58 -2.19
N ALA A 36 2.76 -13.51 -1.41
CA ALA A 36 2.31 -14.90 -1.39
C ALA A 36 0.83 -15.03 -0.95
N GLY A 37 0.39 -14.26 0.04
CA GLY A 37 -1.02 -14.22 0.46
C GLY A 37 -1.94 -13.70 -0.66
N GLY A 38 -1.52 -12.64 -1.36
CA GLY A 38 -2.28 -12.03 -2.45
C GLY A 38 -2.49 -12.95 -3.65
N GLU A 39 -1.54 -13.85 -3.95
CA GLU A 39 -1.66 -14.82 -5.06
C GLU A 39 -2.92 -15.69 -4.91
N THR A 40 -3.30 -16.07 -3.68
CA THR A 40 -4.52 -16.86 -3.41
C THR A 40 -5.82 -16.13 -3.75
N MET A 41 -5.76 -14.80 -3.85
CA MET A 41 -6.88 -13.91 -4.17
C MET A 41 -6.84 -13.41 -5.63
N GLY A 42 -5.91 -13.90 -6.45
CA GLY A 42 -5.66 -13.41 -7.81
C GLY A 42 -4.97 -12.05 -7.86
N GLY A 43 -4.23 -11.69 -6.80
CA GLY A 43 -3.59 -10.40 -6.63
C GLY A 43 -4.45 -9.40 -5.86
N ILE A 44 -3.78 -8.53 -5.10
CA ILE A 44 -4.37 -7.42 -4.36
C ILE A 44 -3.77 -6.12 -4.90
N SER A 45 -4.62 -5.20 -5.31
CA SER A 45 -4.20 -3.86 -5.75
C SER A 45 -5.17 -2.80 -5.26
N LEU A 46 -4.71 -1.56 -5.24
CA LEU A 46 -5.56 -0.41 -4.90
C LEU A 46 -5.81 0.43 -6.15
N SER A 47 -7.03 0.94 -6.27
CA SER A 47 -7.43 1.87 -7.33
C SER A 47 -7.76 3.25 -6.72
N PRO A 48 -6.80 4.20 -6.71
CA PRO A 48 -7.05 5.54 -6.19
C PRO A 48 -8.07 6.29 -7.04
N LYS A 49 -9.05 6.93 -6.38
CA LYS A 49 -10.07 7.76 -7.01
C LYS A 49 -9.75 9.24 -6.91
N THR A 50 -9.39 9.69 -5.71
CA THR A 50 -9.12 11.10 -5.42
C THR A 50 -7.97 11.23 -4.43
N ALA A 51 -7.30 12.38 -4.46
CA ALA A 51 -6.31 12.77 -3.47
C ALA A 51 -6.55 14.22 -3.07
N VAL A 52 -6.69 14.47 -1.77
CA VAL A 52 -6.75 15.82 -1.19
C VAL A 52 -5.42 16.08 -0.50
N ILE A 53 -4.66 17.05 -1.01
CA ILE A 53 -3.34 17.41 -0.51
C ILE A 53 -3.48 18.63 0.40
N ASP A 54 -2.87 18.55 1.58
CA ASP A 54 -2.76 19.63 2.56
C ASP A 54 -1.31 19.67 3.05
N GLY A 55 -0.54 20.62 2.51
CA GLY A 55 0.89 20.74 2.79
C GLY A 55 1.67 19.48 2.40
N ASP A 56 2.28 18.84 3.41
CA ASP A 56 3.08 17.62 3.29
C ASP A 56 2.25 16.34 3.55
N VAL A 57 0.92 16.44 3.60
CA VAL A 57 0.02 15.31 3.83
C VAL A 57 -0.96 15.19 2.65
N ALA A 58 -1.19 13.96 2.19
CA ALA A 58 -2.23 13.68 1.20
C ALA A 58 -3.17 12.59 1.71
N ARG A 59 -4.48 12.88 1.70
CA ARG A 59 -5.53 11.90 1.96
C ARG A 59 -6.02 11.33 0.64
N ILE A 60 -5.94 10.02 0.48
CA ILE A 60 -6.31 9.31 -0.74
C ILE A 60 -7.60 8.53 -0.48
N THR A 61 -8.60 8.72 -1.34
CA THR A 61 -9.77 7.82 -1.43
C THR A 61 -9.50 6.78 -2.52
N TYR A 62 -9.75 5.51 -2.23
CA TYR A 62 -9.42 4.40 -3.12
C TYR A 62 -10.37 3.22 -2.96
N ASP A 63 -10.37 2.33 -3.95
CA ASP A 63 -10.99 1.02 -3.88
C ASP A 63 -9.93 -0.07 -3.71
N VAL A 64 -10.27 -1.13 -2.99
CA VAL A 64 -9.46 -2.34 -2.87
C VAL A 64 -9.93 -3.33 -3.93
N MET A 65 -8.99 -3.83 -4.71
CA MET A 65 -9.23 -4.77 -5.81
C MET A 65 -8.65 -6.14 -5.46
N PHE A 66 -9.44 -7.21 -5.60
CA PHE A 66 -8.98 -8.60 -5.56
C PHE A 66 -9.22 -9.25 -6.93
N GLY A 67 -8.19 -9.80 -7.56
CA GLY A 67 -8.32 -10.41 -8.88
C GLY A 67 -8.92 -9.48 -9.93
N GLY A 68 -8.61 -8.18 -9.84
CA GLY A 68 -9.14 -7.14 -10.73
C GLY A 68 -10.60 -6.73 -10.48
N LYS A 69 -11.27 -7.24 -9.43
CA LYS A 69 -12.63 -6.86 -9.06
C LYS A 69 -12.65 -6.02 -7.78
N VAL A 70 -13.53 -5.01 -7.71
CA VAL A 70 -13.72 -4.22 -6.50
C VAL A 70 -14.24 -5.12 -5.38
N ALA A 71 -13.48 -5.18 -4.28
CA ALA A 71 -13.85 -5.90 -3.07
C ALA A 71 -14.37 -4.95 -1.98
N TYR A 72 -13.74 -3.77 -1.87
CA TYR A 72 -14.14 -2.70 -0.94
C TYR A 72 -14.00 -1.36 -1.64
N ASP A 73 -14.96 -0.46 -1.45
CA ASP A 73 -15.00 0.82 -2.15
C ASP A 73 -14.89 2.02 -1.20
N ASN A 74 -14.38 3.14 -1.74
CA ASN A 74 -14.30 4.43 -1.07
C ASN A 74 -13.57 4.42 0.29
N MET A 75 -12.57 3.54 0.41
CA MET A 75 -11.66 3.49 1.54
C MET A 75 -10.78 4.74 1.56
N THR A 76 -10.25 5.11 2.73
CA THR A 76 -9.36 6.26 2.86
C THR A 76 -8.08 5.92 3.60
N ARG A 77 -6.95 6.42 3.11
CA ARG A 77 -5.62 6.35 3.78
C ARG A 77 -4.85 7.64 3.57
N THR A 78 -3.81 7.83 4.37
CA THR A 78 -2.99 9.05 4.36
C THR A 78 -1.54 8.72 4.03
N ILE A 79 -0.92 9.52 3.17
CA ILE A 79 0.51 9.48 2.87
C ILE A 79 1.17 10.82 3.17
N ARG A 80 2.49 10.82 3.38
CA ARG A 80 3.27 12.01 3.74
C ARG A 80 4.34 12.31 2.70
N LEU A 81 4.63 13.58 2.47
CA LEU A 81 5.71 14.03 1.61
C LEU A 81 6.98 14.18 2.44
N ILE A 82 7.93 13.28 2.27
CA ILE A 82 9.20 13.28 3.00
C ILE A 82 10.33 13.40 2.01
N ASN A 83 11.14 14.46 2.16
CA ASN A 83 12.27 14.76 1.27
C ASN A 83 11.87 14.76 -0.23
N GLY A 84 10.69 15.30 -0.54
CA GLY A 84 10.17 15.37 -1.91
C GLY A 84 9.56 14.06 -2.44
N VAL A 85 9.49 13.00 -1.63
CA VAL A 85 8.90 11.70 -2.00
C VAL A 85 7.66 11.44 -1.16
N TRP A 86 6.55 11.13 -1.84
CA TRP A 86 5.35 10.66 -1.16
C TRP A 86 5.59 9.23 -0.63
N LYS A 87 5.40 9.08 0.69
CA LYS A 87 5.64 7.85 1.43
C LYS A 87 4.41 7.40 2.21
N VAL A 88 4.21 6.10 2.21
CA VAL A 88 3.32 5.38 3.11
C VAL A 88 4.07 5.12 4.41
N SER A 89 3.43 5.42 5.54
CA SER A 89 4.04 5.14 6.85
C SER A 89 4.09 3.64 7.12
N ARG A 90 5.09 3.17 7.88
CA ARG A 90 5.17 1.77 8.30
C ARG A 90 3.89 1.29 8.98
N VAL A 91 3.32 2.12 9.84
CA VAL A 91 2.09 1.81 10.59
C VAL A 91 0.92 1.58 9.63
N ASP A 92 0.71 2.48 8.68
CA ASP A 92 -0.38 2.38 7.68
C ASP A 92 -0.18 1.19 6.73
N TYR A 93 1.07 0.89 6.36
CA TYR A 93 1.39 -0.28 5.56
C TYR A 93 1.06 -1.58 6.31
N CYS A 94 1.53 -1.71 7.56
CA CYS A 94 1.32 -2.90 8.36
C CYS A 94 -0.15 -3.10 8.78
N ASP A 95 -0.89 -2.02 9.02
CA ASP A 95 -2.34 -2.06 9.25
C ASP A 95 -3.09 -2.65 8.05
N PHE A 96 -2.74 -2.21 6.83
CA PHE A 96 -3.32 -2.77 5.61
C PHE A 96 -2.96 -4.26 5.45
N LEU A 97 -1.69 -4.61 5.63
CA LEU A 97 -1.21 -5.99 5.56
C LEU A 97 -1.92 -6.91 6.58
N SER A 98 -2.16 -6.42 7.80
CA SER A 98 -2.94 -7.12 8.82
C SER A 98 -4.39 -7.34 8.37
N SER A 99 -5.02 -6.33 7.76
CA SER A 99 -6.37 -6.45 7.16
C SER A 99 -6.43 -7.46 6.02
N ALA A 100 -5.32 -7.62 5.28
CA ALA A 100 -5.13 -8.66 4.26
C ALA A 100 -4.76 -10.03 4.85
N ARG A 101 -4.80 -10.20 6.18
CA ARG A 101 -4.44 -11.42 6.93
C ARG A 101 -2.98 -11.84 6.79
N THR A 102 -2.10 -10.91 6.44
CA THR A 102 -0.65 -11.09 6.35
C THR A 102 0.04 -10.03 7.21
N PRO A 103 -0.13 -10.05 8.54
CA PRO A 103 0.41 -9.01 9.42
C PRO A 103 1.93 -8.90 9.26
N CYS A 104 2.47 -7.69 9.38
CA CYS A 104 3.92 -7.49 9.42
C CYS A 104 4.55 -8.30 10.55
N SER A 105 5.75 -8.82 10.29
CA SER A 105 6.60 -9.39 11.33
C SER A 105 7.02 -8.31 12.32
N ASN A 106 7.01 -8.63 13.62
CA ASN A 106 7.55 -7.78 14.69
C ASN A 106 9.06 -7.66 14.60
#